data_AF-A0A848B6L3-F1
#
_entry.id   AF-A0A848B6L3-F1
#
_cell.length_a   1.000
_cell.length_b   1.000
_cell.length_c   1.000
_cell.angle_alpha   90.00
_cell.angle_beta   90.00
_cell.angle_gamma   90.00
#
_symmetry.space_group_name_H-M   'P 1'
#
loop_
_entity.id
_entity.type
_entity.pdbx_description
1 polymer ?
#
loop_
_entity_poly.entity_id
_entity_poly.type
_entity_poly.pdbx_seq_one_letter_code
_entity_poly.pdbx_strand_id
1 'polypeptide(L)'
;MMRHLKSPELLLLVCLTLLSLCSFATIAEEETPSAPQTAGELPFGLNVKSFGAKGDGVTDDTAAIQRAADAAMIRPQQRDWMCTRYYKAMHDAPAHEIFFPAGTYVISGPVVFNWSVSLRGTAGTTIRNTAPDKDSFFFEYALRCTIENLKFDGGFHQIRHWTNNLDTSTLLISNCEFRNAAKVSVHSASYRQRTEKQYKSRLEEIKAGVPLLRISPYIVERKNGKVNLIPRPEETLQEFENS
;
A
#
# COMPACT_ATOMS: atom_id res chain seq x y z
N MET A 1 7.05 85.91 -59.75
CA MET A 1 7.89 85.71 -60.94
C MET A 1 8.45 84.30 -60.87
N MET A 2 8.16 83.48 -61.88
CA MET A 2 8.47 82.04 -61.99
C MET A 2 9.95 81.73 -61.78
N ARG A 3 10.26 80.52 -61.30
CA ARG A 3 11.29 79.65 -61.90
C ARG A 3 11.13 78.19 -61.45
N HIS A 4 11.05 77.32 -62.47
CA HIS A 4 11.04 75.86 -62.45
C HIS A 4 12.27 75.23 -61.76
N LEU A 5 12.15 73.98 -61.30
CA LEU A 5 12.92 72.77 -61.71
C LEU A 5 12.54 71.57 -60.78
N LYS A 6 11.96 70.46 -61.30
CA LYS A 6 12.57 69.16 -61.70
C LYS A 6 12.89 68.15 -60.56
N SER A 7 11.96 67.20 -60.35
CA SER A 7 12.14 65.72 -60.21
C SER A 7 13.14 65.13 -59.14
N PRO A 8 13.28 63.78 -58.97
CA PRO A 8 12.71 63.01 -57.85
C PRO A 8 13.72 62.14 -57.05
N GLU A 9 13.65 62.06 -55.72
CA GLU A 9 14.43 61.08 -54.92
C GLU A 9 13.58 60.62 -53.71
N LEU A 10 13.17 59.35 -53.64
CA LEU A 10 13.91 58.17 -53.17
C LEU A 10 13.71 57.95 -51.65
N LEU A 11 12.80 57.00 -51.37
CA LEU A 11 12.98 55.95 -50.36
C LEU A 11 13.16 56.40 -48.90
N LEU A 12 12.05 56.66 -48.20
CA LEU A 12 12.03 56.56 -46.74
C LEU A 12 10.65 56.11 -46.23
N LEU A 13 10.66 55.06 -45.41
CA LEU A 13 9.66 54.75 -44.38
C LEU A 13 8.33 54.09 -44.79
N VAL A 14 8.37 52.82 -45.18
CA VAL A 14 7.27 51.88 -44.88
C VAL A 14 7.86 50.68 -44.15
N CYS A 15 8.01 50.85 -42.84
CA CYS A 15 8.36 49.78 -41.91
C CYS A 15 7.57 50.00 -40.61
N LEU A 16 6.90 48.93 -40.18
CA LEU A 16 6.14 48.75 -38.94
C LEU A 16 4.77 49.45 -38.82
N THR A 17 3.74 48.83 -39.43
CA THR A 17 2.48 48.48 -38.71
C THR A 17 1.76 47.34 -39.44
N LEU A 18 2.29 46.11 -39.34
CA LEU A 18 1.48 44.90 -39.52
C LEU A 18 1.34 44.27 -38.13
N LEU A 19 0.46 44.86 -37.32
CA LEU A 19 0.02 44.26 -36.07
C LEU A 19 -0.79 43.00 -36.39
N SER A 20 -0.20 41.88 -36.00
CA SER A 20 -0.78 40.55 -35.88
C SER A 20 -2.21 40.58 -35.33
N LEU A 21 -3.17 40.29 -36.21
CA LEU A 21 -4.53 39.86 -35.87
C LEU A 21 -4.60 38.35 -36.08
N CYS A 22 -4.12 37.60 -35.09
CA CYS A 22 -4.47 36.19 -34.92
C CYS A 22 -4.96 36.00 -33.49
N SER A 23 -6.28 35.90 -33.36
CA SER A 23 -6.97 35.58 -32.12
C SER A 23 -6.42 34.28 -31.53
N PHE A 24 -5.97 34.32 -30.27
CA PHE A 24 -5.83 33.10 -29.48
C PHE A 24 -7.24 32.57 -29.21
N ALA A 25 -7.67 31.58 -29.99
CA ALA A 25 -8.79 30.74 -29.61
C ALA A 25 -8.37 29.97 -28.35
N THR A 26 -9.01 30.26 -27.22
CA THR A 26 -8.97 29.38 -26.05
C THR A 26 -9.58 28.05 -26.48
N ILE A 27 -8.76 27.00 -26.51
CA ILE A 27 -9.28 25.63 -26.55
C ILE A 27 -9.73 25.36 -25.11
N ALA A 28 -11.05 25.38 -24.90
CA ALA A 28 -11.62 24.75 -23.71
C ALA A 28 -11.41 23.24 -23.90
N GLU A 29 -10.72 22.59 -22.96
CA GLU A 29 -10.77 21.13 -22.85
C GLU A 29 -12.21 20.76 -22.55
N GLU A 30 -12.86 20.13 -23.52
CA GLU A 30 -14.14 19.48 -23.34
C GLU A 30 -13.87 18.26 -22.45
N GLU A 31 -14.20 18.34 -21.16
CA GLU A 31 -14.21 17.17 -20.28
C GLU A 31 -15.18 16.15 -20.90
N THR A 32 -14.62 15.09 -21.48
CA THR A 32 -15.39 13.96 -21.97
C THR A 32 -16.28 13.45 -20.84
N PRO A 33 -17.59 13.26 -21.05
CA PRO A 33 -18.47 12.75 -20.01
C PRO A 33 -17.93 11.40 -19.54
N SER A 34 -17.54 11.30 -18.27
CA SER A 34 -17.13 10.04 -17.66
C SER A 34 -18.25 9.03 -17.83
N ALA A 35 -17.91 7.85 -18.36
CA ALA A 35 -18.84 6.74 -18.57
C ALA A 35 -19.70 6.46 -17.31
N PRO A 36 -20.96 6.00 -17.46
CA PRO A 36 -21.85 5.78 -16.33
C PRO A 36 -21.26 4.71 -15.41
N GLN A 37 -21.00 5.09 -14.15
CA GLN A 37 -20.52 4.17 -13.14
C GLN A 37 -21.60 3.14 -12.82
N THR A 38 -21.41 1.91 -13.30
CA THR A 38 -22.23 0.76 -12.94
C THR A 38 -22.04 0.48 -11.45
N ALA A 39 -23.15 0.49 -10.71
CA ALA A 39 -23.19 0.13 -9.29
C ALA A 39 -22.68 -1.32 -9.11
N GLY A 40 -21.40 -1.47 -8.76
CA GLY A 40 -20.75 -2.77 -8.59
C GLY A 40 -19.22 -2.73 -8.68
N GLU A 41 -18.63 -1.68 -9.27
CA GLU A 41 -17.18 -1.50 -9.35
C GLU A 41 -16.69 -0.65 -8.16
N LEU A 42 -15.82 -1.22 -7.31
CA LEU A 42 -15.14 -0.42 -6.28
C LEU A 42 -14.22 0.57 -7.01
N PRO A 43 -14.23 1.88 -6.68
CA PRO A 43 -13.34 2.84 -7.31
C PRO A 43 -11.88 2.40 -7.10
N PHE A 44 -11.00 2.76 -8.05
CA PHE A 44 -9.60 2.33 -8.24
C PHE A 44 -8.63 2.41 -7.02
N GLY A 45 -9.10 2.67 -5.80
CA GLY A 45 -8.42 2.44 -4.54
C GLY A 45 -9.37 2.71 -3.36
N LEU A 46 -9.34 1.88 -2.32
CA LEU A 46 -10.11 2.06 -1.09
C LEU A 46 -9.49 3.18 -0.25
N ASN A 47 -10.01 4.39 -0.39
CA ASN A 47 -9.56 5.55 0.38
C ASN A 47 -9.94 5.40 1.86
N VAL A 48 -8.96 5.40 2.76
CA VAL A 48 -9.19 5.24 4.22
C VAL A 48 -10.11 6.31 4.80
N LYS A 49 -10.18 7.51 4.21
CA LYS A 49 -11.10 8.57 4.64
C LYS A 49 -12.56 8.23 4.37
N SER A 50 -12.85 7.45 3.32
CA SER A 50 -14.20 6.90 3.07
C SER A 50 -14.65 5.93 4.15
N PHE A 51 -13.71 5.39 4.94
CA PHE A 51 -13.98 4.52 6.09
C PHE A 51 -13.95 5.28 7.42
N GLY A 52 -13.80 6.62 7.39
CA GLY A 52 -13.85 7.48 8.57
C GLY A 52 -12.49 7.80 9.20
N ALA A 53 -11.38 7.48 8.53
CA ALA A 53 -10.06 7.91 9.00
C ALA A 53 -9.92 9.42 8.80
N LYS A 54 -9.40 10.14 9.80
CA LYS A 54 -9.25 11.59 9.72
C LYS A 54 -7.86 12.00 9.24
N GLY A 55 -6.80 11.32 9.70
CA GLY A 55 -5.42 11.70 9.39
C GLY A 55 -5.05 13.08 9.95
N ASP A 56 -5.71 13.51 11.04
CA ASP A 56 -5.55 14.84 11.67
C ASP A 56 -4.41 14.90 12.69
N GLY A 57 -3.68 13.80 12.88
CA GLY A 57 -2.59 13.68 13.83
C GLY A 57 -3.03 13.57 15.29
N VAL A 58 -4.34 13.47 15.60
CA VAL A 58 -4.84 13.38 16.98
C VAL A 58 -5.82 12.22 17.15
N THR A 59 -6.74 12.05 16.21
CA THR A 59 -7.76 10.99 16.24
C THR A 59 -7.12 9.63 16.00
N ASP A 60 -7.48 8.67 16.84
CA ASP A 60 -7.12 7.26 16.63
C ASP A 60 -7.90 6.69 15.44
N ASP A 61 -7.20 6.52 14.33
CA ASP A 61 -7.70 6.05 13.05
C ASP A 61 -7.67 4.52 12.93
N THR A 62 -7.21 3.78 13.95
CA THR A 62 -7.01 2.32 13.90
C THR A 62 -8.23 1.58 13.36
N ALA A 63 -9.42 1.87 13.92
CA ALA A 63 -10.65 1.20 13.53
C ALA A 63 -11.11 1.57 12.11
N ALA A 64 -10.84 2.78 11.65
CA ALA A 64 -11.22 3.22 10.31
C ALA A 64 -10.32 2.59 9.24
N ILE A 65 -9.01 2.54 9.49
CA ILE A 65 -8.06 1.88 8.60
C ILE A 65 -8.33 0.37 8.58
N GLN A 66 -8.67 -0.25 9.73
CA GLN A 66 -9.05 -1.67 9.76
C GLN A 66 -10.29 -1.94 8.89
N ARG A 67 -11.31 -1.06 8.90
CA ARG A 67 -12.47 -1.23 8.01
C ARG A 67 -12.09 -1.15 6.52
N ALA A 68 -11.15 -0.27 6.16
CA ALA A 68 -10.62 -0.21 4.80
C ALA A 68 -9.88 -1.51 4.43
N ALA A 69 -9.07 -2.03 5.36
CA ALA A 69 -8.37 -3.30 5.21
C ALA A 69 -9.33 -4.49 5.06
N ASP A 70 -10.39 -4.54 5.87
CA ASP A 70 -11.40 -5.59 5.80
C ASP A 70 -12.20 -5.52 4.49
N ALA A 71 -12.48 -4.32 3.98
CA ALA A 71 -13.12 -4.13 2.68
C ALA A 71 -12.21 -4.52 1.50
N ALA A 72 -10.89 -4.45 1.69
CA ALA A 72 -9.87 -4.86 0.72
C ALA A 72 -9.62 -6.39 0.71
N MET A 73 -10.21 -7.14 1.65
CA MET A 73 -9.95 -8.58 1.74
C MET A 73 -10.52 -9.35 0.54
N ILE A 74 -9.67 -10.21 -0.02
CA ILE A 74 -10.06 -11.14 -1.08
C ILE A 74 -11.03 -12.17 -0.52
N ARG A 75 -12.21 -12.27 -1.12
CA ARG A 75 -13.25 -13.21 -0.65
C ARG A 75 -12.86 -14.65 -0.98
N PRO A 76 -13.26 -15.65 -0.18
CA PRO A 76 -12.93 -17.06 -0.41
C PRO A 76 -13.24 -17.57 -1.82
N GLN A 77 -14.30 -17.08 -2.45
CA GLN A 77 -14.69 -17.46 -3.81
C GLN A 77 -13.69 -16.97 -4.88
N GLN A 78 -12.88 -15.96 -4.56
CA GLN A 78 -11.84 -15.40 -5.44
C GLN A 78 -10.45 -16.02 -5.18
N ARG A 79 -10.30 -16.85 -4.13
CA ARG A 79 -9.02 -17.50 -3.78
C ARG A 79 -8.58 -18.57 -4.78
N ASP A 80 -9.52 -19.31 -5.37
CA ASP A 80 -9.21 -20.36 -6.34
C ASP A 80 -8.57 -19.80 -7.62
N TRP A 81 -9.01 -18.62 -8.07
CA TRP A 81 -8.42 -17.92 -9.21
C TRP A 81 -6.91 -17.64 -9.00
N MET A 82 -6.50 -17.32 -7.77
CA MET A 82 -5.13 -16.94 -7.46
C MET A 82 -4.20 -18.13 -7.22
N CYS A 83 -4.71 -19.22 -6.65
CA CYS A 83 -3.88 -20.36 -6.23
C CYS A 83 -3.92 -21.56 -7.19
N THR A 84 -4.99 -21.79 -7.95
CA THR A 84 -5.18 -23.09 -8.65
C THR A 84 -5.20 -23.03 -10.17
N ARG A 85 -5.41 -21.88 -10.82
CA ARG A 85 -5.58 -21.88 -12.29
C ARG A 85 -4.42 -21.46 -13.18
N TYR A 86 -3.45 -20.64 -12.79
CA TYR A 86 -2.45 -20.24 -13.79
C TYR A 86 -1.16 -19.67 -13.19
N TYR A 87 -0.14 -20.52 -13.06
CA TYR A 87 1.28 -20.14 -12.87
C TYR A 87 1.80 -19.18 -13.96
N LYS A 88 1.01 -18.91 -15.02
CA LYS A 88 1.34 -18.02 -16.16
C LYS A 88 0.63 -16.65 -16.17
N ALA A 89 -0.36 -16.39 -15.32
CA ALA A 89 -1.11 -15.11 -15.26
C ALA A 89 -1.00 -14.47 -13.88
N MET A 90 -0.10 -15.00 -13.05
CA MET A 90 0.18 -14.52 -11.71
C MET A 90 0.67 -13.06 -11.68
N HIS A 91 0.94 -12.41 -12.81
CA HIS A 91 1.38 -11.01 -12.85
C HIS A 91 0.24 -9.95 -12.86
N ASP A 92 -1.01 -10.32 -13.15
CA ASP A 92 -2.03 -9.30 -13.53
C ASP A 92 -3.29 -9.25 -12.66
N ALA A 93 -3.36 -10.00 -11.55
CA ALA A 93 -4.48 -9.84 -10.61
C ALA A 93 -4.25 -8.58 -9.75
N PRO A 94 -5.08 -7.52 -9.85
CA PRO A 94 -4.88 -6.32 -9.04
C PRO A 94 -5.06 -6.68 -7.57
N ALA A 95 -3.99 -6.57 -6.78
CA ALA A 95 -4.14 -6.54 -5.32
C ALA A 95 -5.03 -5.32 -4.99
N HIS A 96 -5.97 -5.49 -4.07
CA HIS A 96 -6.82 -4.38 -3.66
C HIS A 96 -5.94 -3.24 -3.12
N GLU A 97 -6.06 -2.05 -3.71
CA GLU A 97 -5.34 -0.87 -3.24
C GLU A 97 -6.09 -0.24 -2.07
N ILE A 98 -5.36 0.08 -1.00
CA ILE A 98 -5.79 0.95 0.09
C ILE A 98 -4.99 2.23 -0.02
N PHE A 99 -5.71 3.33 -0.17
CA PHE A 99 -5.15 4.65 -0.42
C PHE A 99 -5.20 5.53 0.82
N PHE A 100 -4.06 6.14 1.15
CA PHE A 100 -3.90 7.08 2.26
C PHE A 100 -3.61 8.48 1.71
N PRO A 101 -4.60 9.39 1.72
CA PRO A 101 -4.35 10.80 1.44
C PRO A 101 -3.38 11.41 2.47
N ALA A 102 -2.77 12.55 2.14
CA ALA A 102 -1.86 13.26 3.04
C ALA A 102 -2.52 13.49 4.42
N GLY A 103 -1.73 13.27 5.46
CA GLY A 103 -2.19 13.35 6.85
C GLY A 103 -1.31 12.52 7.78
N THR A 104 -1.52 12.71 9.08
CA THR A 104 -0.92 11.87 10.12
C THR A 104 -2.02 11.00 10.72
N TYR A 105 -1.97 9.71 10.45
CA TYR A 105 -2.93 8.72 10.92
C TYR A 105 -2.38 8.11 12.21
N VAL A 106 -3.03 8.41 13.32
CA VAL A 106 -2.64 7.86 14.63
C VAL A 106 -3.24 6.48 14.76
N ILE A 107 -2.43 5.51 15.19
CA ILE A 107 -2.91 4.18 15.55
C ILE A 107 -2.46 3.80 16.96
N SER A 108 -3.24 2.95 17.62
CA SER A 108 -3.02 2.47 18.99
C SER A 108 -2.77 0.97 19.07
N GLY A 109 -2.64 0.31 17.92
CA GLY A 109 -2.45 -1.13 17.79
C GLY A 109 -2.44 -1.57 16.32
N PRO A 110 -2.25 -2.88 16.09
CA PRO A 110 -1.96 -3.37 14.75
C PRO A 110 -3.19 -3.32 13.84
N VAL A 111 -3.01 -2.80 12.63
CA VAL A 111 -3.95 -2.97 11.52
C VAL A 111 -3.59 -4.22 10.74
N VAL A 112 -4.57 -5.09 10.52
CA VAL A 112 -4.39 -6.41 9.91
C VAL A 112 -4.77 -6.40 8.44
N PHE A 113 -3.81 -6.76 7.61
CA PHE A 113 -3.97 -7.00 6.18
C PHE A 113 -3.81 -8.49 5.88
N ASN A 114 -4.54 -9.03 4.91
CA ASN A 114 -4.54 -10.47 4.64
C ASN A 114 -4.33 -10.76 3.14
N TRP A 115 -3.57 -11.81 2.81
CA TRP A 115 -3.23 -12.23 1.44
C TRP A 115 -2.42 -11.19 0.64
N SER A 116 -3.09 -10.45 -0.23
CA SER A 116 -2.46 -9.52 -1.16
C SER A 116 -3.15 -8.18 -1.05
N VAL A 117 -2.37 -7.14 -0.78
CA VAL A 117 -2.85 -5.77 -0.64
C VAL A 117 -1.77 -4.81 -1.12
N SER A 118 -2.19 -3.72 -1.75
CA SER A 118 -1.30 -2.60 -2.08
C SER A 118 -1.64 -1.43 -1.18
N LEU A 119 -0.65 -0.91 -0.45
CA LEU A 119 -0.81 0.28 0.38
C LEU A 119 -0.10 1.45 -0.28
N ARG A 120 -0.82 2.54 -0.56
CA ARG A 120 -0.24 3.72 -1.22
C ARG A 120 -0.59 4.99 -0.45
N GLY A 121 0.45 5.70 0.00
CA GLY A 121 0.33 7.06 0.50
C GLY A 121 0.52 8.13 -0.58
N THR A 122 0.10 9.35 -0.28
CA THR A 122 0.61 10.55 -0.98
C THR A 122 1.76 11.20 -0.20
N ALA A 123 2.39 12.22 -0.77
CA ALA A 123 3.41 13.00 -0.07
C ALA A 123 2.90 13.49 1.30
N GLY A 124 3.70 13.31 2.36
CA GLY A 124 3.35 13.71 3.72
C GLY A 124 2.50 12.72 4.51
N THR A 125 2.19 11.55 3.96
CA THR A 125 1.41 10.51 4.67
C THR A 125 2.25 9.85 5.76
N THR A 126 1.80 9.98 7.01
CA THR A 126 2.48 9.40 8.18
C THR A 126 1.54 8.48 8.94
N ILE A 127 1.99 7.27 9.22
CA ILE A 127 1.38 6.32 10.15
C ILE A 127 2.13 6.46 11.48
N ARG A 128 1.45 6.98 12.50
CA ARG A 128 2.03 7.23 13.82
C ARG A 128 1.45 6.24 14.83
N ASN A 129 2.24 5.25 15.22
CA ASN A 129 1.84 4.29 16.24
C ASN A 129 2.27 4.75 17.61
N THR A 130 1.28 4.97 18.49
CA THR A 130 1.47 5.47 19.85
C THR A 130 1.74 4.38 20.89
N ALA A 131 1.60 3.10 20.51
CA ALA A 131 1.81 1.95 21.37
C ALA A 131 3.16 1.28 21.05
N PRO A 132 4.22 1.51 21.84
CA PRO A 132 5.56 0.97 21.56
C PRO A 132 5.67 -0.55 21.74
N ASP A 133 4.68 -1.17 22.37
CA ASP A 133 4.55 -2.61 22.62
C ASP A 133 3.68 -3.33 21.58
N LYS A 134 3.18 -2.61 20.56
CA LYS A 134 2.30 -3.18 19.53
C LYS A 134 2.82 -2.91 18.13
N ASP A 135 2.68 -3.90 17.26
CA ASP A 135 2.97 -3.76 15.84
C ASP A 135 2.04 -2.70 15.19
N SER A 136 2.54 -2.00 14.18
CA SER A 136 1.76 -1.00 13.44
C SER A 136 0.89 -1.68 12.37
N PHE A 137 1.52 -2.28 11.36
CA PHE A 137 0.82 -3.04 10.31
C PHE A 137 1.23 -4.51 10.36
N PHE A 138 0.25 -5.39 10.50
CA PHE A 138 0.42 -6.84 10.46
C PHE A 138 -0.14 -7.42 9.16
N PHE A 139 0.74 -8.03 8.38
CA PHE A 139 0.41 -8.71 7.13
C PHE A 139 0.31 -10.21 7.39
N GLU A 140 -0.92 -10.68 7.53
CA GLU A 140 -1.27 -12.07 7.80
C GLU A 140 -1.36 -12.87 6.50
N TYR A 141 -0.60 -13.96 6.40
CA TYR A 141 -0.60 -14.84 5.23
C TYR A 141 -0.27 -14.08 3.95
N ALA A 142 0.69 -13.15 4.05
CA ALA A 142 0.97 -12.26 2.95
C ALA A 142 1.66 -13.00 1.79
N LEU A 143 1.11 -12.79 0.60
CA LEU A 143 1.60 -13.37 -0.63
C LEU A 143 2.28 -12.30 -1.47
N ARG A 144 1.55 -11.28 -1.89
CA ARG A 144 2.09 -10.20 -2.71
C ARG A 144 1.55 -8.89 -2.19
N CYS A 145 2.41 -8.17 -1.49
CA CYS A 145 2.07 -6.90 -0.86
C CYS A 145 3.00 -5.81 -1.37
N THR A 146 2.45 -4.64 -1.68
CA THR A 146 3.23 -3.44 -1.97
C THR A 146 2.92 -2.36 -0.93
N ILE A 147 3.94 -1.61 -0.56
CA ILE A 147 3.83 -0.50 0.39
C ILE A 147 4.63 0.67 -0.18
N GLU A 148 3.92 1.74 -0.51
CA GLU A 148 4.50 2.86 -1.24
C GLU A 148 4.18 4.20 -0.58
N ASN A 149 5.19 5.08 -0.51
CA ASN A 149 5.04 6.48 -0.10
C ASN A 149 4.42 6.67 1.30
N LEU A 150 4.73 5.78 2.24
CA LEU A 150 4.29 5.87 3.63
C LEU A 150 5.47 6.16 4.57
N LYS A 151 5.24 7.04 5.54
CA LYS A 151 6.16 7.25 6.66
C LYS A 151 5.62 6.52 7.88
N PHE A 152 6.49 5.81 8.59
CA PHE A 152 6.16 5.14 9.85
C PHE A 152 6.93 5.76 10.99
N ASP A 153 6.22 6.09 12.07
CA ASP A 153 6.77 6.65 13.30
C ASP A 153 6.21 5.92 14.52
N GLY A 154 7.10 5.42 15.39
CA GLY A 154 6.71 4.65 16.57
C GLY A 154 6.30 3.20 16.28
N GLY A 155 5.76 2.53 17.31
CA GLY A 155 5.33 1.12 17.26
C GLY A 155 6.44 0.11 17.57
N PHE A 156 6.05 -1.14 17.86
CA PHE A 156 6.99 -2.23 18.15
C PHE A 156 7.73 -2.69 16.89
N HIS A 157 7.02 -3.38 15.98
CA HIS A 157 7.37 -3.47 14.57
C HIS A 157 6.48 -2.55 13.74
N GLN A 158 7.04 -1.86 12.75
CA GLN A 158 6.23 -0.98 11.89
C GLN A 158 5.54 -1.78 10.78
N ILE A 159 6.25 -2.77 10.24
CA ILE A 159 5.72 -3.77 9.34
C ILE A 159 6.06 -5.13 9.92
N ARG A 160 5.04 -5.88 10.31
CA ARG A 160 5.13 -7.29 10.67
C ARG A 160 4.57 -8.11 9.52
N HIS A 161 5.44 -8.79 8.79
CA HIS A 161 5.08 -9.62 7.65
C HIS A 161 5.21 -11.10 8.01
N TRP A 162 4.11 -11.83 7.88
CA TRP A 162 4.09 -13.27 8.08
C TRP A 162 3.44 -13.97 6.90
N THR A 163 4.05 -15.06 6.48
CA THR A 163 3.52 -15.95 5.45
C THR A 163 3.88 -17.39 5.79
N ASN A 164 3.27 -18.34 5.11
CA ASN A 164 3.71 -19.73 5.12
C ASN A 164 4.08 -20.22 3.71
N ASN A 165 4.04 -19.30 2.72
CA ASN A 165 4.42 -19.52 1.33
C ASN A 165 5.80 -18.88 1.09
N LEU A 166 6.83 -19.58 1.51
CA LEU A 166 8.22 -19.12 1.47
C LEU A 166 8.84 -19.12 0.06
N ASP A 167 8.18 -19.74 -0.91
CA ASP A 167 8.77 -19.96 -2.24
C ASP A 167 8.47 -18.81 -3.21
N THR A 168 7.35 -18.10 -3.00
CA THR A 168 6.84 -17.11 -3.97
C THR A 168 6.29 -15.83 -3.33
N SER A 169 6.28 -15.70 -2.00
CA SER A 169 5.80 -14.47 -1.36
C SER A 169 6.73 -13.29 -1.65
N THR A 170 6.17 -12.11 -1.89
CA THR A 170 6.89 -10.86 -2.11
C THR A 170 6.27 -9.74 -1.29
N LEU A 171 7.14 -9.00 -0.61
CA LEU A 171 6.83 -7.73 0.02
C LEU A 171 7.70 -6.65 -0.63
N LEU A 172 7.08 -5.76 -1.41
CA LEU A 172 7.74 -4.63 -2.05
C LEU A 172 7.51 -3.37 -1.20
N ILE A 173 8.60 -2.73 -0.79
CA ILE A 173 8.55 -1.47 -0.02
C ILE A 173 9.33 -0.42 -0.80
N SER A 174 8.64 0.62 -1.25
CA SER A 174 9.21 1.68 -2.10
C SER A 174 8.89 3.05 -1.53
N ASN A 175 9.87 3.96 -1.54
CA ASN A 175 9.69 5.35 -1.11
C ASN A 175 9.07 5.51 0.30
N CYS A 176 9.33 4.55 1.18
CA CYS A 176 8.87 4.59 2.55
C CYS A 176 9.97 5.10 3.49
N GLU A 177 9.55 5.69 4.60
CA GLU A 177 10.44 6.19 5.64
C GLU A 177 10.08 5.54 6.98
N PHE A 178 11.08 5.10 7.74
CA PHE A 178 10.88 4.40 9.01
C PHE A 178 11.67 5.10 10.11
N ARG A 179 10.99 5.46 11.20
CA ARG A 179 11.61 6.13 12.36
C ARG A 179 11.05 5.60 13.67
N ASN A 180 11.88 5.57 14.71
CA ASN A 180 11.45 5.33 16.10
C ASN A 180 10.70 4.01 16.36
N ALA A 181 10.96 2.94 15.61
CA ALA A 181 10.48 1.61 15.98
C ALA A 181 11.12 1.16 17.31
N ALA A 182 10.32 0.60 18.22
CA ALA A 182 10.82 0.13 19.51
C ALA A 182 11.60 -1.20 19.42
N LYS A 183 11.38 -1.99 18.36
CA LYS A 183 12.12 -3.24 18.10
C LYS A 183 12.85 -3.22 16.75
N VAL A 184 12.13 -3.43 15.65
CA VAL A 184 12.65 -3.43 14.28
C VAL A 184 11.58 -2.88 13.35
N SER A 185 11.94 -1.99 12.42
CA SER A 185 10.97 -1.37 11.50
C SER A 185 10.25 -2.38 10.60
N VAL A 186 10.98 -3.30 9.96
CA VAL A 186 10.40 -4.32 9.08
C VAL A 186 10.86 -5.69 9.56
N HIS A 187 9.91 -6.53 9.97
CA HIS A 187 10.16 -7.90 10.40
C HIS A 187 9.34 -8.85 9.53
N SER A 188 10.03 -9.60 8.67
CA SER A 188 9.44 -10.61 7.81
C SER A 188 9.96 -11.98 8.20
N ALA A 189 9.07 -12.83 8.72
CA ALA A 189 9.45 -14.17 9.14
C ALA A 189 8.29 -15.14 8.99
N SER A 190 8.64 -16.41 8.72
CA SER A 190 7.72 -17.54 8.88
C SER A 190 8.05 -18.22 10.19
N TYR A 191 7.04 -18.77 10.86
CA TYR A 191 7.23 -19.47 12.12
C TYR A 191 6.65 -20.86 12.08
N ARG A 192 7.20 -21.70 12.95
CA ARG A 192 6.60 -22.92 13.40
C ARG A 192 6.51 -22.95 14.92
N GLN A 193 5.73 -23.89 15.44
CA GLN A 193 5.74 -24.17 16.88
C GLN A 193 7.12 -24.70 17.29
N ARG A 194 7.68 -24.10 18.35
CA ARG A 194 8.94 -24.57 18.93
C ARG A 194 8.76 -25.98 19.51
N THR A 195 9.73 -26.84 19.22
CA THR A 195 9.80 -28.19 19.78
C THR A 195 10.74 -28.21 20.98
N GLU A 196 10.42 -29.01 22.01
CA GLU A 196 11.31 -29.20 23.17
C GLU A 196 12.66 -29.80 22.75
N LYS A 197 12.64 -30.68 21.75
CA LYS A 197 13.83 -31.29 21.17
C LYS A 197 14.32 -30.46 19.98
N GLN A 198 15.62 -30.16 19.98
CA GLN A 198 16.31 -29.60 18.83
C GLN A 198 16.83 -30.74 17.95
N TYR A 199 16.53 -30.67 16.66
CA TYR A 199 17.00 -31.62 15.65
C TYR A 199 18.08 -30.95 14.81
N LYS A 200 19.01 -31.74 14.25
CA LYS A 200 20.12 -31.20 13.47
C LYS A 200 19.70 -30.84 12.04
N SER A 201 18.59 -31.40 11.56
CA SER A 201 18.07 -31.14 10.22
C SER A 201 16.58 -31.43 10.12
N ARG A 202 15.93 -30.89 9.09
CA ARG A 202 14.53 -31.21 8.77
C ARG A 202 14.31 -32.70 8.49
N LEU A 203 15.31 -33.40 7.94
CA LEU A 203 15.22 -34.84 7.69
C LEU A 203 15.10 -35.64 9.00
N GLU A 204 15.84 -35.26 10.04
CA GLU A 204 15.74 -35.92 11.35
C GLU A 204 14.38 -35.70 12.00
N GLU A 205 13.82 -34.50 11.85
CA GLU A 205 12.47 -34.18 12.33
C GLU A 205 11.39 -35.02 11.65
N ILE A 206 11.48 -35.17 10.33
CA ILE A 206 10.57 -36.01 9.55
C ILE A 206 10.65 -37.46 10.02
N LYS A 207 11.87 -37.98 10.20
CA LYS A 207 12.09 -39.34 10.72
C LYS A 207 11.54 -39.53 12.14
N ALA A 208 11.52 -38.47 12.94
CA ALA A 208 10.95 -38.47 14.29
C ALA A 208 9.45 -38.15 14.33
N GLY A 209 8.79 -38.02 13.19
CA GLY A 209 7.34 -37.75 13.11
C GLY A 209 6.94 -36.33 13.51
N VAL A 210 7.86 -35.36 13.51
CA VAL A 210 7.55 -33.98 13.89
C VAL A 210 6.83 -33.25 12.75
N PRO A 211 5.57 -32.83 12.96
CA PRO A 211 4.80 -32.13 11.95
C PRO A 211 5.36 -30.72 11.69
N LEU A 212 5.25 -30.26 10.43
CA LEU A 212 5.50 -28.87 10.06
C LEU A 212 4.30 -28.01 10.43
N LEU A 213 4.22 -27.62 11.71
CA LEU A 213 3.18 -26.70 12.17
C LEU A 213 3.58 -25.26 11.84
N ARG A 214 3.23 -24.77 10.65
CA ARG A 214 3.45 -23.37 10.25
C ARG A 214 2.40 -22.49 10.92
N ILE A 215 2.80 -21.56 11.77
CA ILE A 215 1.89 -20.75 12.59
C ILE A 215 2.19 -19.26 12.48
N SER A 216 1.14 -18.45 12.54
CA SER A 216 1.22 -16.99 12.63
C SER A 216 1.69 -16.55 14.01
N PRO A 217 2.45 -15.43 14.13
CA PRO A 217 2.79 -14.84 15.43
C PRO A 217 1.56 -14.31 16.19
N TYR A 218 0.41 -14.18 15.51
CA TYR A 218 -0.87 -13.85 16.11
C TYR A 218 -1.90 -14.96 15.83
N ILE A 219 -2.78 -15.23 16.80
CA ILE A 219 -4.09 -15.81 16.50
C ILE A 219 -4.98 -14.65 16.05
N VAL A 220 -5.51 -14.74 14.83
CA VAL A 220 -6.39 -13.72 14.26
C VAL A 220 -7.84 -14.20 14.35
N GLU A 221 -8.61 -13.59 15.25
CA GLU A 221 -10.04 -13.86 15.36
C GLU A 221 -10.84 -12.77 14.64
N ARG A 222 -11.73 -13.18 13.72
CA ARG A 222 -12.64 -12.26 13.02
C ARG A 222 -14.07 -12.53 13.48
N LYS A 223 -14.67 -11.61 14.24
CA LYS A 223 -16.05 -11.73 14.76
C LYS A 223 -16.81 -10.44 14.48
N ASN A 224 -17.98 -10.54 13.85
CA ASN A 224 -18.87 -9.40 13.54
C ASN A 224 -18.16 -8.22 12.84
N GLY A 225 -17.25 -8.50 11.90
CA GLY A 225 -16.49 -7.47 11.19
C GLY A 225 -15.43 -6.75 12.03
N LYS A 226 -15.06 -7.32 13.20
CA LYS A 226 -13.93 -6.86 14.00
C LYS A 226 -12.82 -7.90 14.00
N VAL A 227 -11.58 -7.43 13.90
CA VAL A 227 -10.38 -8.24 14.02
C VAL A 227 -9.83 -8.13 15.44
N ASN A 228 -9.61 -9.26 16.09
CA ASN A 228 -8.92 -9.36 17.37
C ASN A 228 -7.63 -10.16 17.18
N LEU A 229 -6.51 -9.56 17.58
CA LEU A 229 -5.19 -10.17 17.51
C LEU A 229 -4.76 -10.62 18.90
N ILE A 230 -4.49 -11.91 19.03
CA ILE A 230 -3.94 -12.49 20.27
C ILE A 230 -2.49 -12.87 19.96
N PRO A 231 -1.48 -12.17 20.50
CA PRO A 231 -0.08 -12.51 20.26
C PRO A 231 0.21 -13.91 20.81
N ARG A 232 0.96 -14.69 20.06
CA ARG A 232 1.56 -15.93 20.58
C ARG A 232 2.83 -15.57 21.34
N PRO A 233 3.10 -16.21 22.49
CA PRO A 233 4.34 -15.97 23.21
C PRO A 233 5.55 -16.32 22.35
N GLU A 234 6.55 -15.45 22.28
CA GLU A 234 7.71 -15.60 21.40
C GLU A 234 8.50 -16.88 21.68
N GLU A 235 8.53 -17.32 22.94
CA GLU A 235 9.15 -18.57 23.37
C GLU A 235 8.50 -19.81 22.75
N THR A 236 7.22 -19.72 22.35
CA THR A 236 6.52 -20.82 21.66
C THR A 236 6.78 -20.84 20.15
N LEU A 237 7.38 -19.78 19.61
CA LEU A 237 7.67 -19.63 18.19
C LEU A 237 9.13 -19.98 17.89
N GLN A 238 9.34 -20.63 16.76
CA GLN A 238 10.65 -20.81 16.15
C GLN A 238 10.56 -20.32 14.71
N GLU A 239 11.51 -19.47 14.28
CA GLU A 239 11.63 -19.10 12.88
C GLU A 239 11.81 -20.35 12.02
N PHE A 240 11.09 -20.36 10.90
CA PHE A 240 11.01 -21.49 9.99
C PHE A 240 11.56 -21.06 8.64
N GLU A 241 12.68 -21.66 8.26
CA GLU A 241 13.25 -21.57 6.92
C GLU A 241 12.98 -22.86 6.15
N ASN A 242 12.73 -22.75 4.85
CA ASN A 242 12.48 -23.88 3.95
C ASN A 242 13.79 -24.58 3.50
N SER A 243 14.93 -24.28 4.13
CA SER A 243 16.28 -24.76 3.75
C SER A 243 16.56 -26.23 4.07
#